data_AF-A0A182P0H9-F1
#
_entry.id   AF-A0A182P0H9-F1
#
_cell.length_a   1.000
_cell.length_b   1.000
_cell.length_c   1.000
_cell.angle_alpha   90.00
_cell.angle_beta   90.00
_cell.angle_gamma   90.00
#
_symmetry.space_group_name_H-M   'P 1'
#
loop_
_entity.id
_entity.type
_entity.pdbx_description
1 polymer ?
#
loop_
_entity_poly.entity_id
_entity_poly.type
_entity_poly.pdbx_seq_one_letter_code
_entity_poly.pdbx_strand_id
1 'polypeptide(L)'
;MSSKNVMSRLLVLSSVGFGGYLTGTYLERKKVTIAGDYVNSARSHESFCSKPGLPIFGTVSAATPIPADSPSSAVVNVSRVGQIMKYGFPGLDNVRSFDDYVLSYDRRTRVAHWVFEHLTPQTIKHNDAVDRAKCDFKPDESIHPFFRSLNSDYKGSGFDRGHLAAAGNHRQEQKHCDQTFFLTNMAPQVGVGFNRDKWNDLERYVRKLTKQYPNVYCCTGPLYLPRREDDGKLYVKYQVIGSNNVAVPTHFYKIIVMETSDGKLEMESFVLPNQKIDNETPLTMFQVPPETVERAAGLLFFDKLARNKLAKINGKKV
;
A
#
# COMPACT_ATOMS: atom_id res chain seq x y z
N MET A 1 41.92 -18.50 -27.03
CA MET A 1 41.22 -19.42 -26.10
C MET A 1 40.96 -18.65 -24.79
N SER A 2 39.92 -18.88 -23.99
CA SER A 2 38.86 -19.91 -24.06
C SER A 2 37.48 -19.29 -23.77
N SER A 3 36.49 -19.56 -24.64
CA SER A 3 35.09 -19.11 -24.45
C SER A 3 34.18 -20.19 -23.84
N LYS A 4 34.73 -21.35 -23.45
CA LYS A 4 33.94 -22.56 -23.18
C LYS A 4 33.41 -22.73 -21.74
N ASN A 5 33.87 -21.91 -20.78
CA ASN A 5 33.62 -22.17 -19.34
C ASN A 5 32.36 -21.49 -18.76
N VAL A 6 31.78 -20.48 -19.43
CA VAL A 6 30.60 -19.76 -18.90
C VAL A 6 29.31 -20.55 -19.17
N MET A 7 29.15 -21.06 -20.40
CA MET A 7 27.92 -21.69 -20.88
C MET A 7 27.54 -22.97 -20.11
N SER A 8 28.52 -23.71 -19.61
CA SER A 8 28.32 -24.92 -18.79
C SER A 8 27.68 -24.60 -17.42
N ARG A 9 27.97 -23.44 -16.81
CA ARG A 9 27.43 -23.09 -15.48
C ARG A 9 25.95 -22.67 -15.52
N LEU A 10 25.47 -22.10 -16.63
CA LEU A 10 24.05 -21.74 -16.77
C LEU A 10 23.15 -22.98 -16.87
N LEU A 11 23.57 -24.00 -17.65
CA LEU A 11 22.75 -25.20 -17.91
C LEU A 11 22.48 -26.03 -16.65
N VAL A 12 23.42 -26.08 -15.71
CA VAL A 12 23.25 -26.80 -14.43
C VAL A 12 22.26 -26.08 -13.50
N LEU A 13 22.23 -24.74 -13.52
CA LEU A 13 21.30 -23.96 -12.69
C LEU A 13 19.84 -24.05 -13.19
N SER A 14 19.62 -24.08 -14.50
CA SER A 14 18.26 -24.23 -15.06
C SER A 14 17.63 -25.59 -14.77
N SER A 15 18.41 -26.68 -14.81
CA SER A 15 17.90 -28.04 -14.61
C SER A 15 17.46 -28.33 -13.17
N VAL A 16 18.18 -27.80 -12.17
CA VAL A 16 17.84 -28.00 -10.75
C VAL A 16 16.57 -27.22 -10.37
N GLY A 17 16.39 -26.01 -10.91
CA GLY A 17 15.23 -25.15 -10.61
C GLY A 17 13.89 -25.76 -11.01
N PHE A 18 13.79 -26.31 -12.23
CA PHE A 18 12.54 -26.92 -12.72
C PHE A 18 12.17 -28.22 -12.00
N GLY A 19 13.16 -29.06 -11.67
CA GLY A 19 12.91 -30.31 -10.95
C GLY A 19 12.28 -30.07 -9.56
N GLY A 20 12.82 -29.11 -8.79
CA GLY A 20 12.29 -28.78 -7.46
C GLY A 20 10.84 -28.30 -7.48
N TYR A 21 10.48 -27.46 -8.46
CA TYR A 21 9.12 -26.90 -8.57
C TYR A 21 8.06 -27.97 -8.87
N LEU A 22 8.36 -28.91 -9.78
CA LEU A 22 7.44 -29.99 -10.14
C LEU A 22 7.30 -31.02 -9.00
N THR A 23 8.39 -31.35 -8.30
CA THR A 23 8.32 -32.25 -7.13
C THR A 23 7.54 -31.64 -5.97
N GLY A 24 7.72 -30.35 -5.69
CA GLY A 24 6.99 -29.64 -4.63
C GLY A 24 5.47 -29.61 -4.87
N THR A 25 5.05 -29.20 -6.07
CA THR A 25 3.62 -29.11 -6.43
C THR A 25 2.91 -30.48 -6.48
N TYR A 26 3.63 -31.58 -6.75
CA TYR A 26 3.09 -32.94 -6.64
C TYR A 26 2.89 -33.37 -5.16
N LEU A 27 3.88 -33.12 -4.30
CA LEU A 27 3.80 -33.48 -2.87
C LEU A 27 2.72 -32.70 -2.13
N GLU A 28 2.54 -31.42 -2.46
CA GLU A 28 1.54 -30.55 -1.84
C GLU A 28 0.11 -31.03 -2.14
N ARG A 29 -0.19 -31.38 -3.40
CA ARG A 29 -1.48 -32.00 -3.77
C ARG A 29 -1.76 -33.29 -3.01
N LYS A 30 -0.73 -34.11 -2.72
CA LYS A 30 -0.90 -35.38 -2.00
C LYS A 30 -1.16 -35.22 -0.50
N LYS A 31 -0.85 -34.06 0.11
CA LYS A 31 -1.22 -33.77 1.51
C LYS A 31 -2.70 -33.42 1.68
N VAL A 32 -3.30 -32.73 0.71
CA VAL A 32 -4.72 -32.31 0.77
C VAL A 32 -5.68 -33.51 0.78
N THR A 33 -5.25 -34.67 0.29
CA THR A 33 -6.05 -35.91 0.26
C THR A 33 -6.02 -36.72 1.56
N ILE A 34 -5.28 -36.29 2.60
CA ILE A 34 -5.07 -37.07 3.84
C ILE A 34 -5.34 -36.23 5.09
N ALA A 35 -6.43 -35.45 5.06
CA ALA A 35 -6.99 -34.75 6.21
C ALA A 35 -8.48 -35.11 6.33
N GLY A 36 -8.74 -36.26 6.96
CA GLY A 36 -10.10 -36.80 7.15
C GLY A 36 -10.88 -36.13 8.27
N ASP A 37 -12.20 -36.26 8.22
CA ASP A 37 -13.15 -35.56 9.09
C ASP A 37 -13.02 -35.91 10.57
N TYR A 38 -13.18 -34.90 11.44
CA TYR A 38 -13.41 -35.06 12.87
C TYR A 38 -14.58 -34.16 13.32
N VAL A 39 -15.79 -34.70 13.25
CA VAL A 39 -17.03 -34.07 13.73
C VAL A 39 -17.84 -35.09 14.53
N ASN A 40 -18.39 -34.64 15.67
CA ASN A 40 -19.31 -35.34 16.59
C ASN A 40 -18.80 -36.53 17.43
N SER A 41 -18.68 -36.30 18.74
CA SER A 41 -19.14 -37.23 19.79
C SER A 41 -19.54 -36.43 21.06
N ALA A 42 -20.23 -37.05 22.03
CA ALA A 42 -20.79 -36.43 23.25
C ALA A 42 -20.51 -37.34 24.48
N ARG A 43 -20.86 -37.08 25.76
CA ARG A 43 -21.99 -36.42 26.50
C ARG A 43 -21.48 -36.14 27.95
N SER A 44 -22.13 -35.47 28.92
CA SER A 44 -23.24 -34.49 29.07
C SER A 44 -23.36 -34.12 30.58
N HIS A 45 -24.16 -33.10 30.98
CA HIS A 45 -24.28 -32.53 32.35
C HIS A 45 -23.05 -31.68 32.79
N GLU A 46 -23.14 -30.62 33.62
CA GLU A 46 -24.15 -30.24 34.62
C GLU A 46 -24.83 -28.85 34.42
N SER A 47 -24.98 -28.03 35.48
CA SER A 47 -26.13 -27.14 35.73
C SER A 47 -25.99 -25.66 35.33
N PHE A 48 -27.13 -24.97 35.25
CA PHE A 48 -27.23 -23.53 35.03
C PHE A 48 -27.09 -22.70 36.32
N CYS A 49 -26.47 -21.53 36.21
CA CYS A 49 -26.67 -20.39 37.13
C CYS A 49 -26.75 -19.07 36.31
N SER A 50 -27.30 -18.00 36.90
CA SER A 50 -27.83 -16.85 36.15
C SER A 50 -26.88 -15.65 35.95
N LYS A 51 -27.05 -15.00 34.78
CA LYS A 51 -26.65 -13.64 34.36
C LYS A 51 -26.81 -12.55 35.47
N PRO A 52 -26.12 -11.38 35.40
CA PRO A 52 -25.84 -10.59 34.18
C PRO A 52 -24.40 -10.02 34.05
N GLY A 53 -24.01 -9.38 32.94
CA GLY A 53 -24.71 -9.14 31.67
C GLY A 53 -23.80 -8.41 30.67
N LEU A 54 -23.98 -8.63 29.37
CA LEU A 54 -23.17 -8.02 28.30
C LEU A 54 -23.93 -6.86 27.62
N PRO A 55 -23.23 -5.79 27.19
CA PRO A 55 -23.87 -4.67 26.50
C PRO A 55 -24.44 -5.11 25.15
N ILE A 56 -25.60 -4.54 24.81
CA ILE A 56 -26.30 -4.81 23.55
C ILE A 56 -25.50 -4.18 22.40
N PHE A 57 -25.11 -4.98 21.41
CA PHE A 57 -24.54 -4.45 20.16
C PHE A 57 -25.56 -3.55 19.48
N GLY A 58 -25.18 -2.29 19.21
CA GLY A 58 -26.06 -1.32 18.56
C GLY A 58 -26.57 -1.83 17.22
N THR A 59 -27.89 -1.87 17.05
CA THR A 59 -28.54 -2.31 15.81
C THR A 59 -28.12 -1.40 14.66
N VAL A 60 -27.45 -1.97 13.66
CA VAL A 60 -27.11 -1.25 12.43
C VAL A 60 -28.40 -0.79 11.76
N SER A 61 -28.54 0.51 11.51
CA SER A 61 -29.73 1.06 10.83
C SER A 61 -29.76 0.54 9.39
N ALA A 62 -30.71 -0.35 9.11
CA ALA A 62 -30.92 -0.88 7.76
C ALA A 62 -31.44 0.24 6.85
N ALA A 63 -30.90 0.32 5.63
CA ALA A 63 -31.27 1.37 4.69
C ALA A 63 -32.73 1.24 4.25
N THR A 64 -33.53 2.28 4.49
CA THR A 64 -34.91 2.38 3.98
C THR A 64 -34.91 2.39 2.45
N PRO A 65 -35.66 1.52 1.76
CA PRO A 65 -35.79 1.58 0.31
C PRO A 65 -36.55 2.84 -0.09
N ILE A 66 -35.96 3.62 -1.00
CA ILE A 66 -36.59 4.82 -1.58
C ILE A 66 -37.54 4.36 -2.71
N PRO A 67 -38.80 4.86 -2.78
CA PRO A 67 -39.69 4.57 -3.90
C PRO A 67 -39.09 5.02 -5.24
N ALA A 68 -39.11 4.11 -6.23
CA ALA A 68 -38.55 4.36 -7.55
C ALA A 68 -39.57 5.06 -8.47
N ASP A 69 -39.73 6.39 -8.32
CA ASP A 69 -40.39 7.23 -9.33
C ASP A 69 -39.99 8.71 -9.21
N SER A 70 -38.91 9.11 -9.90
CA SER A 70 -38.58 10.50 -10.29
C SER A 70 -37.29 10.56 -11.12
N PRO A 71 -37.32 10.98 -12.40
CA PRO A 71 -36.12 11.15 -13.22
C PRO A 71 -35.39 12.46 -12.88
N SER A 72 -34.80 12.55 -11.69
CA SER A 72 -33.92 13.66 -11.33
C SER A 72 -32.49 13.40 -11.79
N SER A 73 -31.90 14.35 -12.52
CA SER A 73 -30.48 14.39 -12.87
C SER A 73 -29.63 14.84 -11.66
N ALA A 74 -29.81 14.14 -10.53
CA ALA A 74 -29.12 14.42 -9.29
C ALA A 74 -27.61 14.23 -9.47
N VAL A 75 -26.86 15.33 -9.39
CA VAL A 75 -25.41 15.29 -9.22
C VAL A 75 -25.15 14.72 -7.82
N VAL A 76 -24.95 13.40 -7.74
CA VAL A 76 -24.65 12.71 -6.49
C VAL A 76 -23.35 13.30 -5.93
N ASN A 77 -23.47 14.08 -4.85
CA ASN A 77 -22.35 14.79 -4.25
C ASN A 77 -21.50 13.80 -3.41
N VAL A 78 -20.77 12.94 -4.11
CA VAL A 78 -19.91 11.91 -3.50
C VAL A 78 -18.84 12.61 -2.65
N SER A 79 -18.78 12.25 -1.36
CA SER A 79 -17.79 12.78 -0.42
C SER A 79 -16.36 12.56 -0.93
N ARG A 80 -15.41 13.43 -0.54
CA ARG A 80 -14.02 13.35 -1.01
C ARG A 80 -13.40 11.97 -0.72
N VAL A 81 -13.75 11.33 0.40
CA VAL A 81 -13.41 9.92 0.69
C VAL A 81 -14.00 8.95 -0.34
N GLY A 82 -15.29 9.07 -0.66
CA GLY A 82 -15.93 8.23 -1.68
C GLY A 82 -15.35 8.42 -3.08
N GLN A 83 -14.86 9.63 -3.38
CA GLN A 83 -14.12 9.92 -4.61
C GLN A 83 -12.74 9.25 -4.62
N ILE A 84 -11.97 9.36 -3.53
CA ILE A 84 -10.61 8.77 -3.43
C ILE A 84 -10.70 7.24 -3.43
N MET A 85 -11.59 6.67 -2.62
CA MET A 85 -11.76 5.22 -2.43
C MET A 85 -12.76 4.60 -3.42
N LYS A 86 -12.95 5.23 -4.59
CA LYS A 86 -13.83 4.79 -5.69
C LYS A 86 -13.69 3.29 -5.96
N TYR A 87 -12.45 2.83 -6.02
CA TYR A 87 -12.08 1.45 -6.38
C TYR A 87 -11.86 0.48 -5.21
N GLY A 88 -12.24 0.87 -3.98
CA GLY A 88 -12.19 0.02 -2.80
C GLY A 88 -11.12 0.40 -1.78
N PHE A 89 -11.15 -0.25 -0.62
CA PHE A 89 -10.21 -0.03 0.49
C PHE A 89 -9.22 -1.21 0.55
N PRO A 90 -7.90 -1.01 0.49
CA PRO A 90 -6.94 -2.12 0.53
C PRO A 90 -6.98 -2.98 1.79
N GLY A 91 -7.43 -2.39 2.89
CA GLY A 91 -7.71 -3.01 4.19
C GLY A 91 -8.45 -2.00 5.08
N LEU A 92 -8.90 -2.40 6.28
CA LEU A 92 -9.75 -1.56 7.14
C LEU A 92 -9.18 -1.25 8.54
N ASP A 93 -7.95 -1.65 8.85
CA ASP A 93 -7.32 -1.36 10.15
C ASP A 93 -6.99 0.14 10.30
N ASN A 94 -7.44 0.76 11.39
CA ASN A 94 -7.18 2.16 11.77
C ASN A 94 -7.27 3.16 10.60
N VAL A 95 -8.33 3.06 9.79
CA VAL A 95 -8.56 3.98 8.67
C VAL A 95 -8.89 5.38 9.20
N ARG A 96 -8.24 6.39 8.61
CA ARG A 96 -8.46 7.81 8.87
C ARG A 96 -8.63 8.56 7.55
N SER A 97 -9.60 9.47 7.51
CA SER A 97 -9.69 10.48 6.45
C SER A 97 -8.85 11.69 6.84
N PHE A 98 -8.09 12.20 5.88
CA PHE A 98 -7.72 13.61 5.83
C PHE A 98 -8.61 14.30 4.79
N ASP A 99 -8.38 15.58 4.50
CA ASP A 99 -9.25 16.34 3.60
C ASP A 99 -9.07 15.90 2.13
N ASP A 100 -7.86 15.50 1.74
CA ASP A 100 -7.49 15.23 0.35
C ASP A 100 -6.78 13.87 0.11
N TYR A 101 -6.56 13.09 1.17
CA TYR A 101 -6.06 11.71 1.10
C TYR A 101 -6.67 10.83 2.21
N VAL A 102 -6.58 9.51 2.05
CA VAL A 102 -7.04 8.50 3.03
C VAL A 102 -5.85 7.65 3.47
N LEU A 103 -5.81 7.26 4.75
CA LEU A 103 -4.69 6.53 5.36
C LEU A 103 -5.20 5.38 6.24
N SER A 104 -4.49 4.26 6.27
CA SER A 104 -4.67 3.16 7.23
C SER A 104 -3.39 3.01 8.05
N TYR A 105 -3.48 3.10 9.39
CA TYR A 105 -2.31 3.22 10.25
C TYR A 105 -1.93 1.92 10.97
N ASP A 106 -0.70 1.42 10.80
CA ASP A 106 -0.22 0.27 11.57
C ASP A 106 0.31 0.73 12.94
N ARG A 107 -0.55 0.60 13.96
CA ARG A 107 -0.21 0.88 15.37
C ARG A 107 1.01 0.08 15.89
N ARG A 108 1.34 -1.07 15.28
CA ARG A 108 2.48 -1.93 15.68
C ARG A 108 3.79 -1.43 15.07
N THR A 109 3.81 -0.97 13.81
CA THR A 109 5.05 -0.45 13.16
C THR A 109 5.21 1.07 13.24
N ARG A 110 4.17 1.80 13.69
CA ARG A 110 4.11 3.26 13.84
C ARG A 110 4.25 4.03 12.51
N VAL A 111 3.90 3.39 11.40
CA VAL A 111 3.80 3.94 10.04
C VAL A 111 2.44 3.52 9.43
N ALA A 112 2.06 4.02 8.25
CA ALA A 112 0.85 3.56 7.59
C ALA A 112 1.00 2.14 6.99
N HIS A 113 -0.06 1.32 7.02
CA HIS A 113 -0.19 0.13 6.16
C HIS A 113 -0.27 0.55 4.68
N TRP A 114 -1.07 1.60 4.42
CA TRP A 114 -1.27 2.20 3.11
C TRP A 114 -1.80 3.63 3.24
N VAL A 115 -1.58 4.42 2.20
CA VAL A 115 -2.32 5.65 1.91
C VAL A 115 -2.90 5.60 0.50
N PHE A 116 -3.95 6.36 0.25
CA PHE A 116 -4.65 6.42 -1.02
C PHE A 116 -4.91 7.87 -1.42
N GLU A 117 -4.55 8.19 -2.66
CA GLU A 117 -4.55 9.52 -3.24
C GLU A 117 -5.38 9.49 -4.54
N HIS A 118 -6.22 10.51 -4.79
CA HIS A 118 -6.88 10.70 -6.08
C HIS A 118 -6.48 12.06 -6.67
N LEU A 119 -5.74 12.02 -7.78
CA LEU A 119 -5.08 13.14 -8.43
C LEU A 119 -5.75 13.47 -9.77
N THR A 120 -5.93 14.75 -10.05
CA THR A 120 -6.45 15.27 -11.32
C THR A 120 -5.52 16.39 -11.83
N PRO A 121 -5.66 16.88 -13.08
CA PRO A 121 -4.93 18.05 -13.56
C PRO A 121 -5.07 19.27 -12.64
N GLN A 122 -6.23 19.38 -11.96
CA GLN A 122 -6.54 20.46 -11.03
C GLN A 122 -5.85 20.25 -9.67
N THR A 123 -5.96 19.08 -9.02
CA THR A 123 -5.48 18.93 -7.63
C THR A 123 -3.96 19.12 -7.49
N ILE A 124 -3.19 18.76 -8.52
CA ILE A 124 -1.73 18.90 -8.55
C ILE A 124 -1.23 20.23 -9.16
N LYS A 125 -2.13 21.11 -9.62
CA LYS A 125 -1.76 22.41 -10.20
C LYS A 125 -0.98 23.24 -9.19
N HIS A 126 -0.05 24.09 -9.65
CA HIS A 126 0.53 25.10 -8.76
C HIS A 126 -0.54 26.10 -8.32
N ASN A 127 -0.59 26.35 -7.02
CA ASN A 127 -1.35 27.41 -6.38
C ASN A 127 -0.35 28.24 -5.54
N ASP A 128 -0.34 29.56 -5.71
CA ASP A 128 0.54 30.48 -4.98
C ASP A 128 0.09 30.67 -3.52
N ALA A 129 -1.15 30.31 -3.20
CA ALA A 129 -1.67 30.29 -1.83
C ALA A 129 -1.21 29.07 -1.00
N VAL A 130 -0.50 28.09 -1.60
CA VAL A 130 -0.02 26.88 -0.92
C VAL A 130 1.51 26.88 -0.85
N ASP A 131 2.03 27.22 0.32
CA ASP A 131 3.45 27.29 0.62
C ASP A 131 3.90 26.14 1.53
N ARG A 132 4.73 25.25 0.97
CA ARG A 132 5.27 24.09 1.69
C ARG A 132 6.30 24.48 2.76
N ALA A 133 6.84 25.70 2.76
CA ALA A 133 7.76 26.16 3.79
C ALA A 133 7.08 26.42 5.15
N LYS A 134 5.74 26.53 5.16
CA LYS A 134 4.91 26.68 6.37
C LYS A 134 4.50 25.35 7.02
N CYS A 135 4.87 24.22 6.41
CA CYS A 135 4.42 22.90 6.84
C CYS A 135 5.39 22.26 7.83
N ASP A 136 5.01 22.19 9.11
CA ASP A 136 5.78 21.50 10.15
C ASP A 136 5.43 20.01 10.27
N PHE A 137 6.46 19.16 10.32
CA PHE A 137 6.35 17.75 10.69
C PHE A 137 5.86 17.61 12.13
N LYS A 138 4.66 17.05 12.33
CA LYS A 138 3.99 17.04 13.64
C LYS A 138 3.32 15.70 13.98
N PRO A 139 3.31 15.29 15.26
CA PRO A 139 2.56 14.12 15.69
C PRO A 139 1.06 14.25 15.36
N ASP A 140 0.40 13.14 15.01
CA ASP A 140 -1.06 13.07 14.94
C ASP A 140 -1.60 12.78 16.34
N GLU A 141 -2.27 13.75 16.95
CA GLU A 141 -2.73 13.64 18.33
C GLU A 141 -3.93 12.71 18.53
N SER A 142 -4.64 12.34 17.45
CA SER A 142 -5.72 11.35 17.51
C SER A 142 -5.21 9.91 17.65
N ILE A 143 -3.92 9.67 17.37
CA ILE A 143 -3.28 8.38 17.63
C ILE A 143 -2.95 8.28 19.13
N HIS A 144 -3.44 7.24 19.79
CA HIS A 144 -3.14 6.96 21.19
C HIS A 144 -1.61 6.91 21.43
N PRO A 145 -1.06 7.56 22.49
CA PRO A 145 0.38 7.79 22.63
C PRO A 145 1.28 6.56 22.46
N PHE A 146 0.87 5.37 22.95
CA PHE A 146 1.64 4.12 22.79
C PHE A 146 1.98 3.74 21.34
N PHE A 147 1.21 4.26 20.38
CA PHE A 147 1.31 3.93 18.95
C PHE A 147 1.73 5.14 18.11
N ARG A 148 2.14 6.24 18.73
CA ARG A 148 2.43 7.51 18.05
C ARG A 148 3.93 7.62 17.74
N SER A 149 4.28 7.81 16.48
CA SER A 149 5.64 8.22 16.08
C SER A 149 5.87 9.70 16.39
N LEU A 150 7.09 10.05 16.83
CA LEU A 150 7.50 11.40 17.23
C LEU A 150 8.73 11.86 16.44
N ASN A 151 8.93 13.18 16.35
CA ASN A 151 10.12 13.75 15.69
C ASN A 151 11.44 13.30 16.35
N SER A 152 11.41 12.95 17.64
CA SER A 152 12.53 12.37 18.38
C SER A 152 12.93 10.98 17.88
N ASP A 153 12.02 10.19 17.32
CA ASP A 153 12.34 8.84 16.81
C ASP A 153 13.17 8.90 15.51
N TYR A 154 12.91 9.92 14.69
CA TYR A 154 13.61 10.17 13.44
C TYR A 154 14.93 10.97 13.64
N LYS A 155 15.01 11.82 14.66
CA LYS A 155 16.17 12.70 14.90
C LYS A 155 17.44 11.88 15.16
N GLY A 156 18.42 12.00 14.27
CA GLY A 156 19.70 11.28 14.36
C GLY A 156 19.65 9.81 13.94
N SER A 157 18.50 9.32 13.45
CA SER A 157 18.31 7.90 13.07
C SER A 157 19.05 7.45 11.80
N GLY A 158 19.52 8.40 10.99
CA GLY A 158 20.03 8.15 9.62
C GLY A 158 18.95 8.18 8.53
N PHE A 159 17.66 8.23 8.90
CA PHE A 159 16.53 8.23 7.96
C PHE A 159 15.81 9.58 7.91
N ASP A 160 15.28 9.91 6.74
CA ASP A 160 14.31 10.98 6.55
C ASP A 160 12.92 10.57 7.04
N ARG A 161 12.11 11.58 7.38
CA ARG A 161 10.65 11.48 7.47
C ARG A 161 10.08 11.45 6.06
N GLY A 162 10.13 10.28 5.43
CA GLY A 162 9.67 10.07 4.05
C GLY A 162 8.15 10.01 3.98
N HIS A 163 7.56 10.84 3.11
CA HIS A 163 6.10 10.89 2.94
C HIS A 163 5.60 9.67 2.15
N LEU A 164 4.40 9.19 2.49
CA LEU A 164 3.68 8.21 1.67
C LEU A 164 2.72 8.94 0.71
N ALA A 165 1.83 9.78 1.25
CA ALA A 165 1.02 10.74 0.50
C ALA A 165 1.82 12.04 0.39
N ALA A 166 2.18 12.44 -0.82
CA ALA A 166 3.25 13.41 -1.02
C ALA A 166 2.73 14.85 -0.97
N ALA A 167 3.39 15.75 -0.24
CA ALA A 167 3.01 17.18 -0.18
C ALA A 167 2.86 17.84 -1.56
N GLY A 168 3.65 17.40 -2.56
CA GLY A 168 3.54 17.88 -3.94
C GLY A 168 2.28 17.45 -4.70
N ASN A 169 1.46 16.55 -4.15
CA ASN A 169 0.21 16.06 -4.73
C ASN A 169 -1.02 16.85 -4.25
N HIS A 170 -0.91 17.52 -3.10
CA HIS A 170 -2.02 18.11 -2.34
C HIS A 170 -1.93 19.63 -2.33
N ARG A 171 -2.22 20.27 -3.48
CA ARG A 171 -1.87 21.68 -3.74
C ARG A 171 -3.07 22.64 -3.86
N GLN A 172 -4.28 22.16 -3.60
CA GLN A 172 -5.49 23.01 -3.65
C GLN A 172 -5.55 23.98 -2.49
N GLU A 173 -5.37 23.52 -1.25
CA GLU A 173 -5.41 24.34 -0.04
C GLU A 173 -4.17 24.09 0.83
N GLN A 174 -3.75 25.10 1.60
CA GLN A 174 -2.64 24.99 2.54
C GLN A 174 -2.87 23.83 3.52
N LYS A 175 -4.10 23.70 4.04
CA LYS A 175 -4.51 22.63 4.96
C LYS A 175 -4.30 21.22 4.38
N HIS A 176 -4.55 21.02 3.08
CA HIS A 176 -4.32 19.72 2.42
C HIS A 176 -2.82 19.37 2.41
N CYS A 177 -1.96 20.37 2.13
CA CYS A 177 -0.51 20.23 2.21
C CYS A 177 -0.06 19.96 3.67
N ASP A 178 -0.51 20.77 4.63
CA ASP A 178 -0.17 20.65 6.06
C ASP A 178 -0.52 19.27 6.64
N GLN A 179 -1.64 18.67 6.20
CA GLN A 179 -2.07 17.34 6.62
C GLN A 179 -1.14 16.22 6.13
N THR A 180 -0.34 16.43 5.07
CA THR A 180 0.66 15.44 4.66
C THR A 180 1.85 15.37 5.63
N PHE A 181 2.10 16.39 6.44
CA PHE A 181 3.22 16.46 7.39
C PHE A 181 2.93 15.80 8.74
N PHE A 182 1.76 15.18 8.94
CA PHE A 182 1.50 14.34 10.10
C PHE A 182 2.40 13.10 10.10
N LEU A 183 2.99 12.77 11.25
CA LEU A 183 3.93 11.64 11.39
C LEU A 183 3.30 10.26 11.16
N THR A 184 1.96 10.17 11.09
CA THR A 184 1.22 8.99 10.63
C THR A 184 1.44 8.68 9.15
N ASN A 185 1.62 9.72 8.31
CA ASN A 185 1.92 9.64 6.88
C ASN A 185 3.43 9.45 6.60
N MET A 186 4.25 9.34 7.64
CA MET A 186 5.69 9.16 7.51
C MET A 186 6.09 7.69 7.66
N ALA A 187 7.13 7.32 6.92
CA ALA A 187 7.95 6.16 7.22
C ALA A 187 9.44 6.52 7.19
N PRO A 188 10.31 5.81 7.93
CA PRO A 188 11.74 5.98 7.82
C PRO A 188 12.25 5.61 6.42
N GLN A 189 12.70 6.61 5.67
CA GLN A 189 13.24 6.43 4.32
C GLN A 189 14.71 6.84 4.25
N VAL A 190 15.51 6.12 3.47
CA VAL A 190 16.87 6.56 3.14
C VAL A 190 16.79 7.90 2.41
N GLY A 191 17.62 8.87 2.80
CA GLY A 191 17.53 10.24 2.28
C GLY A 191 18.07 10.37 0.85
N VAL A 192 19.39 10.45 0.73
CA VAL A 192 20.11 10.64 -0.54
C VAL A 192 20.11 9.35 -1.36
N GLY A 193 19.75 9.45 -2.64
CA GLY A 193 19.55 8.33 -3.57
C GLY A 193 18.23 7.59 -3.38
N PHE A 194 17.34 8.02 -2.47
CA PHE A 194 16.01 7.43 -2.33
C PHE A 194 14.92 8.49 -2.11
N ASN A 195 14.54 8.85 -0.87
CA ASN A 195 13.47 9.82 -0.57
C ASN A 195 13.61 11.12 -1.37
N ARG A 196 14.83 11.68 -1.37
CA ARG A 196 15.13 12.98 -1.98
C ARG A 196 15.23 12.90 -3.52
N ASP A 197 15.57 11.72 -4.02
CA ASP A 197 15.98 11.43 -5.40
C ASP A 197 15.03 10.43 -6.07
N LYS A 198 15.35 9.12 -6.10
CA LYS A 198 14.64 8.12 -6.90
C LYS A 198 13.17 7.87 -6.50
N TRP A 199 12.81 8.06 -5.22
CA TRP A 199 11.42 7.99 -4.76
C TRP A 199 10.64 9.22 -5.24
N ASN A 200 11.23 10.41 -5.09
CA ASN A 200 10.73 11.66 -5.66
C ASN A 200 10.65 11.60 -7.21
N ASP A 201 11.52 10.87 -7.91
CA ASP A 201 11.36 10.62 -9.36
C ASP A 201 10.04 9.90 -9.66
N LEU A 202 9.73 8.84 -8.91
CA LEU A 202 8.47 8.10 -9.05
C LEU A 202 7.27 8.99 -8.72
N GLU A 203 7.34 9.83 -7.69
CA GLU A 203 6.28 10.79 -7.41
C GLU A 203 6.11 11.86 -8.50
N ARG A 204 7.21 12.41 -9.06
CA ARG A 204 7.15 13.35 -10.19
C ARG A 204 6.60 12.66 -11.44
N TYR A 205 6.87 11.38 -11.62
CA TYR A 205 6.24 10.56 -12.66
C TYR A 205 4.73 10.39 -12.43
N VAL A 206 4.29 9.99 -11.24
CA VAL A 206 2.85 9.86 -10.91
C VAL A 206 2.11 11.18 -11.07
N ARG A 207 2.70 12.32 -10.65
CA ARG A 207 2.16 13.66 -10.93
C ARG A 207 2.13 14.00 -12.43
N LYS A 208 3.07 13.50 -13.24
CA LYS A 208 3.09 13.74 -14.69
C LYS A 208 1.99 12.98 -15.43
N LEU A 209 1.48 11.87 -14.88
CA LEU A 209 0.38 11.09 -15.47
C LEU A 209 -0.90 11.91 -15.66
N THR A 210 -1.22 12.84 -14.75
CA THR A 210 -2.42 13.69 -14.88
C THR A 210 -2.40 14.61 -16.11
N LYS A 211 -1.26 14.74 -16.82
CA LYS A 211 -1.20 15.42 -18.13
C LYS A 211 -1.80 14.61 -19.28
N GLN A 212 -2.08 13.32 -19.08
CA GLN A 212 -2.61 12.39 -20.08
C GLN A 212 -3.94 11.74 -19.62
N TYR A 213 -4.09 11.54 -18.31
CA TYR A 213 -5.23 10.85 -17.71
C TYR A 213 -6.02 11.82 -16.82
N PRO A 214 -7.32 12.07 -17.05
CA PRO A 214 -8.13 12.99 -16.22
C PRO A 214 -8.15 12.64 -14.73
N ASN A 215 -8.15 11.35 -14.39
CA ASN A 215 -8.14 10.85 -13.02
C ASN A 215 -7.01 9.84 -12.84
N VAL A 216 -6.19 10.01 -11.80
CA VAL A 216 -5.07 9.12 -11.43
C VAL A 216 -5.19 8.76 -9.96
N TYR A 217 -5.37 7.48 -9.68
CA TYR A 217 -5.53 6.93 -8.34
C TYR A 217 -4.24 6.24 -7.92
N CYS A 218 -3.67 6.60 -6.78
CA CYS A 218 -2.38 6.09 -6.31
C CYS A 218 -2.52 5.53 -4.90
N CYS A 219 -2.21 4.25 -4.72
CA CYS A 219 -2.04 3.64 -3.41
C CYS A 219 -0.55 3.46 -3.11
N THR A 220 -0.11 3.92 -1.95
CA THR A 220 1.30 3.92 -1.53
C THR A 220 1.46 3.25 -0.17
N GLY A 221 2.51 2.47 0.04
CA GLY A 221 2.80 1.92 1.37
C GLY A 221 4.16 1.24 1.53
N PRO A 222 4.52 0.85 2.76
CA PRO A 222 5.73 0.11 3.09
C PRO A 222 5.61 -1.39 2.80
N LEU A 223 6.75 -2.08 2.69
CA LEU A 223 6.85 -3.54 2.65
C LEU A 223 7.99 -4.05 3.55
N TYR A 224 7.77 -5.23 4.14
CA TYR A 224 8.72 -5.94 4.99
C TYR A 224 9.05 -7.30 4.35
N LEU A 225 9.81 -7.26 3.26
CA LEU A 225 10.06 -8.43 2.41
C LEU A 225 11.09 -9.39 3.05
N PRO A 226 10.89 -10.72 2.93
CA PRO A 226 11.87 -11.69 3.40
C PRO A 226 13.12 -11.70 2.53
N ARG A 227 14.26 -12.01 3.14
CA ARG A 227 15.51 -12.38 2.46
C ARG A 227 15.96 -13.77 2.93
N ARG A 228 16.74 -14.47 2.09
CA ARG A 228 17.39 -15.73 2.47
C ARG A 228 18.71 -15.41 3.18
N GLU A 229 18.93 -16.00 4.35
CA GLU A 229 20.21 -15.94 5.06
C GLU A 229 20.99 -17.27 4.84
N ASP A 230 22.24 -17.34 5.32
CA ASP A 230 23.20 -18.42 4.97
C ASP A 230 22.78 -19.82 5.44
N ASP A 231 21.86 -19.91 6.40
CA ASP A 231 21.26 -21.17 6.85
C ASP A 231 20.20 -21.74 5.89
N GLY A 232 19.94 -21.03 4.78
CA GLY A 232 18.99 -21.41 3.74
C GLY A 232 17.51 -21.11 4.06
N LYS A 233 17.19 -20.53 5.23
CA LYS A 233 15.82 -20.13 5.59
C LYS A 233 15.51 -18.72 5.11
N LEU A 234 14.23 -18.33 5.19
CA LEU A 234 13.73 -16.99 4.87
C LEU A 234 13.41 -16.23 6.16
N TYR A 235 13.95 -15.01 6.28
CA TYR A 235 13.74 -14.13 7.42
C TYR A 235 13.26 -12.76 6.97
N VAL A 236 12.27 -12.21 7.68
CA VAL A 236 11.89 -10.79 7.58
C VAL A 236 12.65 -10.04 8.66
N LYS A 237 13.54 -9.13 8.25
CA LYS A 237 14.47 -8.42 9.13
C LYS A 237 14.50 -6.94 8.75
N TYR A 238 14.21 -6.09 9.70
CA TYR A 238 14.15 -4.64 9.53
C TYR A 238 14.62 -3.94 10.80
N GLN A 239 15.10 -2.71 10.66
CA GLN A 239 15.48 -1.86 11.79
C GLN A 239 14.23 -1.22 12.41
N VAL A 240 14.29 -0.94 13.71
CA VAL A 240 13.37 0.00 14.38
C VAL A 240 14.17 1.20 14.87
N ILE A 241 13.56 2.39 14.89
CA ILE A 241 14.19 3.64 15.32
C ILE A 241 13.40 4.33 16.43
N GLY A 242 14.13 5.07 17.27
CA GLY A 242 13.56 5.83 18.38
C GLY A 242 13.05 5.00 19.55
N SER A 243 12.56 5.68 20.59
CA SER A 243 11.96 5.04 21.77
C SER A 243 10.62 4.39 21.44
N ASN A 244 9.90 4.88 20.42
CA ASN A 244 8.62 4.31 20.00
C ASN A 244 8.76 3.12 19.04
N ASN A 245 10.00 2.70 18.71
CA ASN A 245 10.32 1.57 17.84
C ASN A 245 9.62 1.66 16.46
N VAL A 246 9.73 2.82 15.81
CA VAL A 246 9.17 3.06 14.47
C VAL A 246 9.92 2.17 13.46
N ALA A 247 9.20 1.32 12.73
CA ALA A 247 9.84 0.35 11.85
C ALA A 247 10.32 0.99 10.53
N VAL A 248 11.57 0.70 10.15
CA VAL A 248 12.16 1.06 8.87
C VAL A 248 11.72 0.04 7.80
N PRO A 249 10.90 0.40 6.80
CA PRO A 249 10.48 -0.54 5.77
C PRO A 249 11.66 -1.04 4.94
N THR A 250 11.59 -2.27 4.45
CA THR A 250 12.62 -2.83 3.58
C THR A 250 12.52 -2.28 2.15
N HIS A 251 11.29 -2.03 1.71
CA HIS A 251 10.90 -1.54 0.39
C HIS A 251 9.64 -0.68 0.54
N PHE A 252 9.28 0.06 -0.51
CA PHE A 252 8.00 0.76 -0.65
C PHE A 252 7.35 0.42 -1.99
N TYR A 253 6.02 0.49 -2.04
CA TYR A 253 5.26 0.35 -3.29
C TYR A 253 4.50 1.61 -3.65
N LYS A 254 4.25 1.78 -4.95
CA LYS A 254 3.10 2.54 -5.47
C LYS A 254 2.36 1.68 -6.48
N ILE A 255 1.03 1.61 -6.37
CA ILE A 255 0.14 1.02 -7.38
C ILE A 255 -0.79 2.11 -7.86
N ILE A 256 -0.79 2.33 -9.16
CA ILE A 256 -1.46 3.45 -9.80
C ILE A 256 -2.49 2.91 -10.79
N VAL A 257 -3.74 3.39 -10.71
CA VAL A 257 -4.75 3.23 -11.77
C VAL A 257 -5.00 4.58 -12.42
N MET A 258 -5.05 4.58 -13.75
CA MET A 258 -5.23 5.75 -14.59
C MET A 258 -6.50 5.57 -15.41
N GLU A 259 -7.36 6.58 -15.44
CA GLU A 259 -8.55 6.61 -16.30
C GLU A 259 -8.20 7.33 -17.61
N THR A 260 -8.42 6.69 -18.75
CA THR A 260 -8.29 7.34 -20.06
C THR A 260 -9.52 8.18 -20.38
N SER A 261 -9.36 9.16 -21.28
CA SER A 261 -10.48 9.97 -21.77
C SER A 261 -11.56 9.18 -22.52
N ASP A 262 -11.27 7.95 -22.97
CA ASP A 262 -12.23 7.01 -23.56
C ASP A 262 -12.74 5.94 -22.57
N GLY A 263 -12.59 6.18 -21.26
CA GLY A 263 -13.20 5.38 -20.20
C GLY A 263 -12.54 4.02 -19.91
N LYS A 264 -11.37 3.76 -20.50
CA LYS A 264 -10.55 2.58 -20.20
C LYS A 264 -9.69 2.84 -18.95
N LEU A 265 -9.22 1.76 -18.36
CA LEU A 265 -8.40 1.79 -17.17
C LEU A 265 -7.03 1.17 -17.46
N GLU A 266 -5.97 1.85 -17.09
CA GLU A 266 -4.60 1.33 -17.16
C GLU A 266 -4.00 1.28 -15.77
N MET A 267 -3.12 0.32 -15.50
CA MET A 267 -2.47 0.15 -14.20
C MET A 267 -0.95 0.09 -14.33
N GLU A 268 -0.26 0.69 -13.37
CA GLU A 268 1.16 0.43 -13.12
C GLU A 268 1.40 0.08 -11.65
N SER A 269 2.41 -0.75 -11.39
CA SER A 269 2.78 -1.20 -10.04
C SER A 269 4.29 -1.25 -9.90
N PHE A 270 4.80 -0.54 -8.89
CA PHE A 270 6.22 -0.38 -8.62
C PHE A 270 6.58 -0.85 -7.21
N VAL A 271 7.75 -1.48 -7.04
CA VAL A 271 8.36 -1.76 -5.74
C VAL A 271 9.83 -1.33 -5.75
N LEU A 272 10.20 -0.40 -4.88
CA LEU A 272 11.56 0.13 -4.75
C LEU A 272 12.16 -0.23 -3.38
N PRO A 273 13.42 -0.68 -3.30
CA PRO A 273 14.10 -0.94 -2.02
C PRO A 273 14.43 0.35 -1.27
N ASN A 274 14.30 0.33 0.06
CA ASN A 274 14.62 1.45 0.94
C ASN A 274 16.14 1.54 1.20
N GLN A 275 16.88 1.83 0.14
CA GLN A 275 18.34 1.92 0.11
C GLN A 275 18.76 2.98 -0.92
N LYS A 276 20.04 3.39 -0.93
CA LYS A 276 20.54 4.27 -1.99
C LYS A 276 20.33 3.59 -3.36
N ILE A 277 19.58 4.23 -4.25
CA ILE A 277 19.47 3.88 -5.66
C ILE A 277 20.29 4.88 -6.47
N ASP A 278 20.80 4.41 -7.60
CA ASP A 278 21.50 5.17 -8.63
C ASP A 278 20.52 6.04 -9.44
N ASN A 279 20.93 7.24 -9.88
CA ASN A 279 20.00 8.22 -10.46
C ASN A 279 19.69 7.94 -11.93
N GLU A 280 20.61 7.27 -12.62
CA GLU A 280 20.56 6.84 -14.00
C GLU A 280 19.64 5.61 -14.18
N THR A 281 19.42 4.86 -13.10
CA THR A 281 18.49 3.73 -13.02
C THR A 281 17.04 4.15 -13.36
N PRO A 282 16.43 3.58 -14.42
CA PRO A 282 15.09 3.96 -14.87
C PRO A 282 14.00 3.29 -14.03
N LEU A 283 12.88 4.01 -13.81
CA LEU A 283 11.76 3.55 -12.98
C LEU A 283 11.14 2.22 -13.44
N THR A 284 11.21 1.91 -14.73
CA THR A 284 10.72 0.65 -15.32
C THR A 284 11.42 -0.60 -14.77
N MET A 285 12.64 -0.50 -14.24
CA MET A 285 13.30 -1.63 -13.56
C MET A 285 12.63 -2.03 -12.24
N PHE A 286 11.77 -1.16 -11.69
CA PHE A 286 11.01 -1.40 -10.46
C PHE A 286 9.56 -1.82 -10.69
N GLN A 287 9.13 -1.95 -11.96
CA GLN A 287 7.77 -2.41 -12.28
C GLN A 287 7.61 -3.91 -11.97
N VAL A 288 6.57 -4.26 -11.23
CA VAL A 288 6.25 -5.63 -10.79
C VAL A 288 4.78 -5.97 -11.11
N PRO A 289 4.39 -7.25 -11.19
CA PRO A 289 2.97 -7.62 -11.22
C PRO A 289 2.27 -7.10 -9.96
N PRO A 290 1.08 -6.47 -10.06
CA PRO A 290 0.38 -5.95 -8.89
C PRO A 290 0.06 -7.04 -7.85
N GLU A 291 -0.16 -8.28 -8.30
CA GLU A 291 -0.38 -9.46 -7.45
C GLU A 291 0.85 -9.81 -6.59
N THR A 292 2.05 -9.39 -7.00
CA THR A 292 3.26 -9.51 -6.17
C THR A 292 3.20 -8.56 -4.98
N VAL A 293 2.66 -7.35 -5.17
CA VAL A 293 2.49 -6.36 -4.10
C VAL A 293 1.34 -6.76 -3.17
N GLU A 294 0.22 -7.24 -3.71
CA GLU A 294 -0.91 -7.76 -2.91
C GLU A 294 -0.45 -8.86 -1.94
N ARG A 295 0.29 -9.85 -2.45
CA ARG A 295 0.86 -10.95 -1.65
C ARG A 295 1.89 -10.49 -0.63
N ALA A 296 2.64 -9.43 -0.92
CA ALA A 296 3.68 -8.90 -0.04
C ALA A 296 3.15 -7.95 1.04
N ALA A 297 2.06 -7.23 0.76
CA ALA A 297 1.42 -6.31 1.70
C ALA A 297 0.34 -6.96 2.57
N GLY A 298 -0.27 -8.06 2.10
CA GLY A 298 -1.46 -8.65 2.74
C GLY A 298 -2.73 -7.84 2.48
N LEU A 299 -2.79 -7.14 1.34
CA LEU A 299 -3.85 -6.21 0.94
C LEU A 299 -4.32 -6.54 -0.48
N LEU A 300 -5.54 -6.14 -0.85
CA LEU A 300 -6.03 -6.22 -2.24
C LEU A 300 -6.18 -4.82 -2.82
N PHE A 301 -5.58 -4.55 -3.97
CA PHE A 301 -5.54 -3.18 -4.51
C PHE A 301 -6.46 -3.04 -5.72
N PHE A 302 -7.41 -2.11 -5.60
CA PHE A 302 -8.46 -1.85 -6.59
C PHE A 302 -9.41 -3.05 -6.76
N ASP A 303 -9.85 -3.67 -5.65
CA ASP A 303 -10.65 -4.90 -5.61
C ASP A 303 -11.98 -4.82 -6.38
N LYS A 304 -12.58 -3.62 -6.48
CA LYS A 304 -13.77 -3.36 -7.31
C LYS A 304 -13.49 -3.40 -8.83
N LEU A 305 -12.23 -3.50 -9.25
CA LEU A 305 -11.82 -3.65 -10.64
C LEU A 305 -11.46 -5.10 -10.95
N ALA A 306 -12.31 -5.76 -11.74
CA ALA A 306 -11.94 -7.01 -12.39
C ALA A 306 -10.72 -6.78 -13.30
N ARG A 307 -9.62 -7.49 -13.05
CA ARG A 307 -8.32 -7.31 -13.72
C ARG A 307 -8.41 -7.35 -15.26
N ASN A 308 -9.33 -8.15 -15.81
CA ASN A 308 -9.61 -8.27 -17.24
C ASN A 308 -10.32 -7.05 -17.87
N LYS A 309 -10.67 -6.02 -17.09
CA LYS A 309 -11.16 -4.72 -17.59
C LYS A 309 -10.07 -3.67 -17.71
N LEU A 310 -8.84 -3.97 -17.29
CA LEU A 310 -7.67 -3.12 -17.50
C LEU A 310 -7.22 -3.25 -18.96
N ALA A 311 -7.06 -2.14 -19.68
CA ALA A 311 -6.55 -2.11 -21.04
C ALA A 311 -5.02 -2.30 -21.10
N LYS A 312 -4.30 -1.92 -20.04
CA LYS A 312 -2.88 -2.21 -19.84
C LYS A 312 -2.51 -2.45 -18.37
N ILE A 313 -1.48 -3.26 -18.14
CA ILE A 313 -0.73 -3.39 -16.88
C ILE A 313 0.77 -3.19 -17.19
N ASN A 314 1.45 -2.26 -16.52
CA ASN A 314 2.87 -1.91 -16.74
C ASN A 314 3.21 -1.71 -18.23
N GLY A 315 2.41 -0.91 -18.93
CA GLY A 315 2.54 -0.63 -20.36
C GLY A 315 2.21 -1.78 -21.33
N LYS A 316 1.95 -3.00 -20.85
CA LYS A 316 1.58 -4.18 -21.66
C LYS A 316 0.06 -4.32 -21.71
N LYS A 317 -0.50 -4.69 -22.87
CA LYS A 317 -1.93 -5.03 -22.97
C LYS A 317 -2.25 -6.28 -22.13
N VAL A 318 -3.48 -6.34 -21.63
CA VAL A 318 -4.11 -7.51 -20.99
C VAL A 318 -4.91 -8.28 -22.03
#